data_AF-A0A4P9X9R9-F1
#
_entry.id   AF-A0A4P9X9R9-F1
#
_cell.length_a   1.000
_cell.length_b   1.000
_cell.length_c   1.000
_cell.angle_alpha   90.00
_cell.angle_beta   90.00
_cell.angle_gamma   90.00
#
_symmetry.space_group_name_H-M   'P 1'
#
loop_
_entity.id
_entity.type
_entity.pdbx_description
1 polymer ?
#
loop_
_entity_poly.entity_id
_entity_poly.type
_entity_poly.pdbx_seq_one_letter_code
_entity_poly.pdbx_strand_id
1 'polypeptide(L)' 'EAAEALKAEANTLFAHKSYEAAIDKYSQAITFNPNVAVYYANRAFAQLKLEYYGAAIADAKRAIAVDPN' A
#
# COMPACT_ATOMS: atom_id res chain seq x y z
N GLU A 1 4.67 -14.56 -6.37
CA GLU A 1 3.27 -14.61 -6.87
C GLU A 1 2.24 -14.12 -5.85
N ALA A 2 2.23 -14.63 -4.60
CA ALA A 2 1.21 -14.24 -3.61
C ALA A 2 1.13 -12.72 -3.31
N ALA A 3 2.27 -12.05 -3.10
CA ALA A 3 2.29 -10.60 -2.82
C ALA A 3 1.82 -9.74 -4.02
N GLU A 4 2.18 -10.14 -5.24
CA GLU A 4 1.74 -9.46 -6.46
C GLU A 4 0.24 -9.63 -6.72
N ALA A 5 -0.32 -10.81 -6.42
CA ALA A 5 -1.76 -11.04 -6.48
C ALA A 5 -2.51 -10.17 -5.46
N LEU A 6 -2.01 -10.08 -4.23
CA LEU A 6 -2.58 -9.19 -3.20
C LEU A 6 -2.51 -7.72 -3.59
N LYS A 7 -1.40 -7.27 -4.19
CA LYS A 7 -1.28 -5.92 -4.75
C LYS A 7 -2.30 -5.70 -5.87
N ALA A 8 -2.45 -6.64 -6.80
CA ALA A 8 -3.43 -6.52 -7.88
C ALA A 8 -4.87 -6.46 -7.34
N GLU A 9 -5.20 -7.27 -6.35
CA GLU A 9 -6.51 -7.22 -5.67
C GLU A 9 -6.71 -5.86 -4.96
N ALA A 10 -5.69 -5.37 -4.26
CA ALA A 10 -5.72 -4.06 -3.61
C ALA A 10 -5.93 -2.91 -4.62
N ASN A 11 -5.28 -2.98 -5.79
CA ASN A 11 -5.47 -2.01 -6.86
C ASN A 11 -6.93 -2.01 -7.37
N THR A 12 -7.53 -3.18 -7.54
CA THR A 12 -8.94 -3.32 -7.94
C THR A 12 -9.87 -2.71 -6.88
N LEU A 13 -9.66 -3.04 -5.60
CA LEU A 13 -10.44 -2.47 -4.49
C LEU A 13 -10.29 -0.95 -4.42
N PHE A 14 -9.07 -0.43 -4.63
CA PHE A 14 -8.80 0.99 -4.70
C PHE A 14 -9.57 1.66 -5.84
N ALA A 15 -9.60 1.05 -7.03
CA ALA A 15 -10.37 1.54 -8.17
C ALA A 15 -11.89 1.58 -7.88
N HIS A 16 -12.38 0.63 -7.08
CA HIS A 16 -13.75 0.61 -6.56
C HIS A 16 -13.98 1.54 -5.35
N LYS A 17 -13.00 2.40 -5.00
CA LYS A 17 -13.04 3.32 -3.85
C LYS A 17 -13.18 2.61 -2.50
N SER A 18 -12.94 1.31 -2.44
CA SER A 18 -12.93 0.50 -1.21
C SER A 18 -11.56 0.61 -0.55
N TYR A 19 -11.23 1.81 -0.06
CA TYR A 19 -9.88 2.14 0.37
C TYR A 19 -9.41 1.37 1.60
N GLU A 20 -10.29 1.11 2.58
CA GLU A 20 -9.95 0.32 3.78
C GLU A 20 -9.56 -1.11 3.39
N ALA A 21 -10.38 -1.76 2.56
CA ALA A 21 -10.08 -3.10 2.05
C ALA A 21 -8.80 -3.12 1.21
N ALA A 22 -8.53 -2.07 0.42
CA ALA A 22 -7.28 -1.94 -0.31
C ALA A 22 -6.07 -1.84 0.64
N ILE A 23 -6.17 -1.07 1.73
CA ILE A 23 -5.13 -0.96 2.76
C ILE A 23 -4.82 -2.31 3.38
N ASP A 24 -5.83 -3.12 3.71
CA ASP A 24 -5.65 -4.45 4.27
C ASP A 24 -4.89 -5.37 3.31
N LYS A 25 -5.24 -5.33 2.01
CA LYS A 25 -4.58 -6.15 0.99
C LYS A 25 -3.14 -5.71 0.74
N TYR A 26 -2.86 -4.41 0.71
CA TYR A 26 -1.46 -3.94 0.67
C TYR A 26 -0.69 -4.34 1.92
N SER A 27 -1.31 -4.32 3.10
CA SER A 27 -0.67 -4.74 4.35
C SER A 27 -0.30 -6.21 4.35
N GLN A 28 -1.15 -7.07 3.78
CA GLN A 28 -0.82 -8.47 3.54
C GLN A 28 0.33 -8.59 2.53
N ALA A 29 0.30 -7.86 1.41
CA ALA A 29 1.37 -7.88 0.42
C ALA A 29 2.73 -7.48 1.04
N ILE A 30 2.74 -6.46 1.91
CA ILE A 30 3.92 -6.02 2.67
C ILE A 30 4.41 -7.10 3.64
N THR A 31 3.50 -7.82 4.29
CA THR A 31 3.86 -8.93 5.20
C THR A 31 4.57 -10.05 4.43
N PHE A 32 4.12 -10.35 3.21
CA PHE A 32 4.76 -11.35 2.36
C PHE A 32 6.08 -10.87 1.76
N ASN A 33 6.16 -9.61 1.32
CA ASN A 33 7.39 -9.04 0.80
C ASN A 33 7.54 -7.58 1.25
N PRO A 34 8.29 -7.33 2.35
CA PRO A 34 8.43 -6.01 2.94
C PRO A 34 9.43 -5.11 2.20
N ASN A 35 10.09 -5.62 1.16
CA ASN A 35 11.15 -4.90 0.42
C ASN A 35 10.65 -4.33 -0.93
N VAL A 36 9.34 -4.18 -1.10
CA VAL A 36 8.76 -3.61 -2.31
C VAL A 36 8.17 -2.23 -2.00
N ALA A 37 8.86 -1.17 -2.43
CA ALA A 37 8.45 0.21 -2.17
C ALA A 37 7.04 0.54 -2.69
N VAL A 38 6.66 -0.06 -3.83
CA VAL A 38 5.35 0.14 -4.46
C VAL A 38 4.19 -0.20 -3.52
N TYR A 39 4.32 -1.22 -2.67
CA TYR A 39 3.22 -1.61 -1.77
C TYR A 39 2.98 -0.54 -0.71
N TYR A 40 4.04 0.04 -0.15
CA TYR A 40 3.94 1.14 0.80
C TYR A 40 3.41 2.40 0.13
N ALA A 41 3.88 2.74 -1.07
CA ALA A 41 3.40 3.90 -1.82
C ALA A 41 1.91 3.79 -2.14
N ASN A 42 1.44 2.62 -2.58
CA ASN A 42 0.03 2.42 -2.88
C ASN A 42 -0.85 2.40 -1.62
N ARG A 43 -0.35 1.82 -0.51
CA ARG A 43 -1.05 1.87 0.79
C ARG A 43 -1.15 3.30 1.31
N ALA A 44 -0.09 4.09 1.19
CA ALA A 44 -0.09 5.51 1.51
C ALA A 44 -1.15 6.25 0.69
N PHE A 45 -1.26 5.96 -0.61
CA PHE A 45 -2.27 6.59 -1.45
C PHE A 45 -3.70 6.23 -1.04
N ALA A 46 -3.96 4.97 -0.66
CA ALA A 46 -5.24 4.55 -0.09
C ALA A 46 -5.56 5.26 1.22
N GLN A 47 -4.57 5.40 2.12
CA GLN A 47 -4.70 6.14 3.38
C GLN A 47 -4.99 7.63 3.15
N LEU A 48 -4.38 8.26 2.14
CA LEU A 48 -4.67 9.66 1.77
C LEU A 48 -6.13 9.86 1.35
N LYS A 49 -6.74 8.87 0.69
CA LYS A 49 -8.17 8.93 0.31
C LYS A 49 -9.12 8.85 1.51
N LEU A 50 -8.65 8.33 2.64
CA LEU A 50 -9.35 8.28 3.91
C LEU A 50 -8.88 9.36 4.88
N GLU A 51 -8.04 10.30 4.43
CA GLU A 51 -7.49 11.39 5.24
C GLU A 51 -6.61 10.92 6.42
N TYR A 52 -6.08 9.69 6.35
CA TYR A 52 -5.14 9.13 7.31
C TYR A 52 -3.71 9.63 7.06
N TYR A 53 -3.52 10.95 7.14
CA TYR A 53 -2.28 11.61 6.74
C TYR A 53 -1.06 11.13 7.52
N GLY A 54 -1.19 10.86 8.82
CA GLY A 54 -0.08 10.36 9.64
C GLY A 54 0.42 8.99 9.17
N ALA A 55 -0.50 8.08 8.87
CA ALA A 55 -0.16 6.75 8.33
C ALA A 55 0.43 6.87 6.92
N ALA A 56 -0.15 7.71 6.07
CA ALA A 56 0.33 7.93 4.70
C ALA A 56 1.77 8.47 4.67
N ILE A 57 2.10 9.40 5.56
CA ILE A 57 3.47 9.92 5.69
C ILE A 57 4.44 8.83 6.13
N ALA A 58 4.03 7.99 7.10
CA ALA A 58 4.87 6.88 7.56
C ALA A 58 5.15 5.88 6.44
N ASP A 59 4.14 5.52 5.65
CA ASP A 59 4.28 4.62 4.51
C ASP A 59 5.09 5.24 3.37
N ALA A 60 4.89 6.53 3.05
CA ALA A 60 5.70 7.23 2.05
C ALA A 60 7.19 7.27 2.45
N LYS A 61 7.48 7.54 3.72
CA LYS A 61 8.86 7.47 4.25
C LYS A 61 9.43 6.06 4.13
N ARG A 62 8.63 5.03 4.40
CA ARG A 62 9.06 3.65 4.27
C ARG A 62 9.32 3.27 2.82
N ALA A 63 8.49 3.71 1.88
CA ALA A 63 8.69 3.51 0.46
C ALA A 63 10.06 4.06 0.00
N ILE A 64 10.38 5.30 0.37
CA ILE A 64 11.67 5.94 0.07
C ILE A 64 12.83 5.20 0.74
N ALA A 65 12.64 4.72 1.97
CA ALA A 65 13.69 3.97 2.67
C ALA A 65 13.95 2.58 2.05
N VAL A 66 12.94 1.99 1.40
CA VAL A 66 13.04 0.70 0.70
C VAL A 66 13.64 0.88 -0.69
N ASP A 67 13.15 1.88 -1.43
CA ASP A 67 13.67 2.24 -2.74
C ASP A 67 13.82 3.77 -2.83
N PRO A 68 15.03 4.30 -2.65
CA PRO A 68 15.29 5.74 -2.64
C PRO A 68 15.52 6.33 -4.05
N ASN A 69 15.58 5.51 -5.11
CA ASN A 69 16.02 5.91 -6.45
C ASN A 69 14.88 6.05 -7.46
#